data_AF-A0A651DW10-F1
#
_entry.id   AF-A0A651DW10-F1
#
_cell.length_a   1.000
_cell.length_b   1.000
_cell.length_c   1.000
_cell.angle_alpha   90.00
_cell.angle_beta   90.00
_cell.angle_gamma   90.00
#
_symmetry.space_group_name_H-M   'P 1'
#
loop_
_entity.id
_entity.type
_entity.pdbx_description
1 polymer ?
#
loop_
_entity_poly.entity_id
_entity_poly.type
_entity_poly.pdbx_seq_one_letter_code
_entity_poly.pdbx_strand_id
1 'polypeptide(L)'
;MEDTVAIDAKRILLRYGAPIAILDTINEADRIELAREVSRTAVPDRGDRLLALLAERDYISDEDVERLSSKKKRRRKTRKK
;
A
#
# COMPACT_ATOMS: atom_id res chain seq x y z
N MET A 1 25.19 -7.48 3.27
CA MET A 1 24.40 -6.47 3.99
C MET A 1 23.04 -6.50 3.31
N GLU A 2 22.08 -7.23 3.86
CA GLU A 2 20.70 -7.15 3.33
C GLU A 2 20.23 -5.72 3.57
N ASP A 3 19.72 -5.05 2.54
CA ASP A 3 19.21 -3.68 2.67
C ASP A 3 17.97 -3.69 3.57
N THR A 4 18.20 -3.52 4.87
CA THR A 4 17.18 -3.54 5.92
C THR A 4 16.04 -2.56 5.63
N VAL A 5 16.36 -1.45 4.94
CA VAL A 5 15.42 -0.41 4.54
C VAL A 5 14.46 -0.91 3.45
N ALA A 6 14.95 -1.68 2.48
CA ALA A 6 14.13 -2.25 1.41
C ALA A 6 13.09 -3.23 1.94
N ILE A 7 13.53 -4.09 2.88
CA ILE A 7 12.70 -5.08 3.53
C ILE A 7 11.63 -4.38 4.37
N ASP A 8 12.00 -3.34 5.12
CA ASP A 8 11.05 -2.57 5.92
C ASP A 8 10.03 -1.83 5.04
N ALA A 9 10.49 -1.20 3.95
CA ALA A 9 9.61 -0.58 2.98
C ALA A 9 8.58 -1.58 2.42
N LYS A 10 9.03 -2.76 1.97
CA LYS A 10 8.12 -3.82 1.49
C LYS A 10 7.12 -4.23 2.57
N ARG A 11 7.56 -4.39 3.83
CA ARG A 11 6.69 -4.74 4.96
C ARG A 11 5.65 -3.65 5.26
N ILE A 12 6.05 -2.38 5.25
CA ILE A 12 5.15 -1.23 5.44
C ILE A 12 4.05 -1.24 4.38
N LEU A 13 4.43 -1.37 3.10
CA LEU A 13 3.47 -1.35 1.99
C LEU A 13 2.49 -2.53 2.07
N LEU A 14 2.97 -3.74 2.37
CA LEU A 14 2.12 -4.91 2.59
C LEU A 14 1.17 -4.72 3.77
N ARG A 15 1.64 -4.14 4.88
CA ARG A 15 0.83 -3.89 6.08
C ARG A 15 -0.36 -2.98 5.80
N TYR A 16 -0.18 -1.99 4.93
CA TYR A 16 -1.23 -1.03 4.58
C TYR A 16 -2.07 -1.43 3.35
N GLY A 17 -1.75 -2.57 2.72
CA GLY A 17 -2.65 -3.23 1.78
C GLY A 17 -2.22 -3.18 0.31
N ALA A 18 -0.96 -2.83 0.00
CA ALA A 18 -0.46 -3.00 -1.36
C ALA A 18 -0.50 -4.48 -1.78
N PRO A 19 -0.98 -4.81 -2.99
CA PRO A 19 -0.95 -6.17 -3.51
C PRO A 19 0.50 -6.65 -3.70
N ILE A 20 0.82 -7.86 -3.24
CA ILE A 20 2.17 -8.43 -3.37
C ILE A 20 2.64 -8.52 -4.83
N ALA A 21 1.72 -8.90 -5.74
CA ALA A 21 1.99 -9.01 -7.17
C ALA A 21 2.46 -7.68 -7.79
N ILE A 22 1.97 -6.55 -7.27
CA ILE A 22 2.37 -5.21 -7.73
C ILE A 22 3.69 -4.78 -7.06
N LEU A 23 3.89 -5.11 -5.78
CA LEU A 23 5.14 -4.78 -5.10
C LEU A 23 6.38 -5.50 -5.67
N ASP A 24 6.18 -6.68 -6.25
CA ASP A 24 7.27 -7.43 -6.88
C ASP A 24 7.68 -6.82 -8.24
N THR A 25 6.82 -6.03 -8.88
CA THR A 25 7.15 -5.30 -10.12
C THR A 25 7.71 -3.90 -9.87
N ILE A 26 7.50 -3.34 -8.68
CA ILE A 26 8.04 -2.03 -8.28
C ILE A 26 9.50 -2.20 -7.84
N ASN A 27 10.38 -1.34 -8.36
CA ASN A 27 11.78 -1.33 -7.98
C ASN A 27 11.97 -0.92 -6.50
N GLU A 28 13.16 -1.16 -5.96
CA GLU A 28 13.42 -0.89 -4.55
C GLU A 28 13.33 0.58 -4.16
N ALA A 29 13.87 1.48 -4.99
CA ALA A 29 13.87 2.92 -4.73
C ALA A 29 12.44 3.46 -4.59
N ASP A 30 11.56 3.07 -5.51
CA ASP A 30 10.15 3.45 -5.51
C ASP A 30 9.41 2.87 -4.31
N ARG A 31 9.68 1.62 -3.92
CA ARG A 31 9.11 1.03 -2.69
C ARG A 31 9.50 1.83 -1.46
N ILE A 32 10.77 2.24 -1.36
CA ILE A 32 11.27 3.04 -0.23
C ILE A 32 10.59 4.41 -0.22
N GLU A 33 10.44 5.05 -1.38
CA GLU A 33 9.79 6.36 -1.50
C GLU A 33 8.31 6.30 -1.10
N LEU A 34 7.57 5.34 -1.66
CA LEU A 34 6.17 5.08 -1.31
C LEU A 34 6.01 4.82 0.19
N ALA A 35 6.88 3.98 0.78
CA ALA A 35 6.83 3.67 2.20
C ALA A 35 7.08 4.91 3.08
N ARG A 36 7.99 5.80 2.67
CA ARG A 36 8.23 7.09 3.36
C ARG A 36 7.01 7.99 3.30
N GLU A 37 6.36 8.09 2.15
CA GLU A 37 5.17 8.92 1.99
C GLU A 37 3.98 8.40 2.80
N VAL A 38 3.75 7.09 2.75
CA VAL A 38 2.75 6.43 3.60
C VAL A 38 3.07 6.64 5.08
N SER A 39 4.34 6.56 5.48
CA SER A 39 4.73 6.75 6.89
C SER A 39 4.49 8.17 7.40
N ARG A 40 4.56 9.18 6.52
CA ARG A 40 4.23 10.58 6.84
C ARG A 40 2.72 10.84 6.94
N THR A 41 1.89 9.91 6.48
CA THR A 41 0.43 10.01 6.53
C THR A 41 -0.10 9.53 7.89
N ALA A 42 -1.22 10.10 8.36
CA ALA A 42 -1.88 9.66 9.58
C ALA A 42 -2.26 8.17 9.51
N VAL A 43 -1.99 7.42 10.59
CA VAL A 43 -2.21 5.96 10.67
C VAL A 43 -3.55 5.47 10.09
N PRO A 44 -4.72 6.08 10.40
CA PRO A 44 -5.99 5.60 9.85
C PRO A 44 -6.09 5.69 8.32
N ASP A 45 -5.37 6.64 7.71
CA ASP A 45 -5.50 7.02 6.31
C ASP A 45 -4.41 6.41 5.42
N ARG A 46 -3.33 5.88 6.03
CA ARG A 46 -2.17 5.30 5.33
C ARG A 46 -2.52 4.32 4.22
N GLY A 47 -3.49 3.44 4.45
CA GLY A 47 -3.90 2.46 3.44
C GLY A 47 -4.64 3.09 2.26
N ASP A 48 -5.41 4.14 2.49
CA ASP A 48 -6.16 4.81 1.42
C ASP A 48 -5.20 5.71 0.63
N ARG A 49 -4.26 6.40 1.31
CA ARG A 49 -3.16 7.13 0.67
C ARG A 49 -2.25 6.23 -0.14
N LEU A 50 -1.92 5.03 0.35
CA LEU A 50 -1.11 4.07 -0.39
C LEU A 50 -1.76 3.67 -1.72
N LEU A 51 -3.06 3.36 -1.71
CA LEU A 51 -3.77 3.02 -2.95
C LEU A 51 -3.79 4.20 -3.93
N ALA A 52 -4.01 5.42 -3.43
CA ALA A 52 -3.94 6.62 -4.26
C ALA A 52 -2.55 6.79 -4.90
N LEU A 53 -1.47 6.63 -4.12
CA LEU A 53 -0.11 6.72 -4.63
C LEU A 53 0.24 5.65 -5.67
N LEU A 54 -0.28 4.43 -5.50
CA LEU A 54 -0.07 3.37 -6.48
C LEU A 54 -0.80 3.67 -7.80
N ALA A 55 -1.97 4.30 -7.75
CA ALA A 55 -2.69 4.74 -8.95
C ALA A 55 -2.05 5.98 -9.59
N GLU A 56 -1.64 6.97 -8.78
CA GLU A 56 -0.93 8.19 -9.25
C GLU A 56 0.36 7.86 -10.03
N ARG A 57 0.99 6.71 -9.74
CA ARG A 57 2.20 6.22 -10.41
C ARG A 57 1.93 5.13 -11.45
N ASP A 58 0.68 4.93 -11.85
CA ASP A 58 0.23 3.94 -12.83
C ASP A 58 0.59 2.47 -12.50
N TYR A 59 0.82 2.14 -11.23
CA TYR A 59 1.08 0.75 -10.82
C TYR A 59 -0.20 -0.07 -10.70
N ILE A 60 -1.34 0.59 -10.45
CA ILE A 60 -2.66 -0.03 -10.40
C ILE A 60 -3.68 0.89 -11.08
N SER A 61 -4.76 0.31 -11.59
CA SER A 61 -5.86 1.10 -12.16
C SER A 61 -6.77 1.69 -11.08
N ASP A 62 -7.54 2.72 -11.43
CA ASP A 62 -8.59 3.25 -10.55
C ASP A 62 -9.64 2.18 -10.20
N GLU A 63 -9.90 1.25 -11.12
CA GLU A 63 -10.78 0.09 -10.87
C GLU A 63 -10.21 -0.82 -9.78
N ASP A 64 -8.89 -1.05 -9.78
CA ASP A 64 -8.21 -1.82 -8.74
C ASP A 64 -8.27 -1.11 -7.37
N VAL A 65 -8.14 0.22 -7.35
CA VAL A 65 -8.30 1.03 -6.13
C VAL A 65 -9.71 0.84 -5.54
N GLU A 66 -10.75 0.93 -6.37
CA GLU A 66 -12.13 0.73 -5.94
C GLU A 66 -12.34 -0.69 -5.40
N ARG A 67 -11.82 -1.70 -6.10
CA ARG A 67 -11.91 -3.10 -5.70
C ARG A 67 -11.23 -3.38 -4.36
N LEU A 68 -10.03 -2.82 -4.15
CA LEU A 68 -9.24 -3.02 -2.93
C LEU A 68 -9.83 -2.26 -1.74
N SER A 69 -10.28 -1.02 -1.94
CA SER A 69 -10.94 -0.22 -0.91
C SER A 69 -12.29 -0.82 -0.46
N SER A 70 -13.06 -1.38 -1.40
CA SER A 70 -14.32 -2.07 -1.13
C SER A 70 -14.15 -3.32 -0.26
N LYS A 71 -13.11 -4.12 -0.51
CA LYS A 71 -12.77 -5.28 0.33
C LYS A 71 -12.43 -4.87 1.76
N LYS A 72 -11.72 -3.75 1.94
CA LYS A 72 -11.37 -3.19 3.26
C LYS A 72 -12.61 -2.76 4.04
N LYS A 73 -13.56 -2.07 3.40
CA LYS A 73 -14.85 -1.66 4.01
C LYS A 73 -15.66 -2.88 4.45
N ARG A 74 -15.77 -3.92 3.61
CA ARG A 74 -16.46 -5.17 3.96
C ARG A 74 -15.85 -5.85 5.20
N ARG A 75 -14.52 -5.95 5.28
CA ARG A 75 -13.83 -6.53 6.45
C ARG A 75 -14.03 -5.71 7.74
N ARG A 76 -14.12 -4.38 7.65
CA ARG A 76 -14.44 -3.53 8.80
C ARG A 76 -15.88 -3.76 9.29
N LYS A 77 -16.84 -3.94 8.38
CA LYS A 77 -18.26 -4.18 8.72
C LYS A 77 -18.50 -5.54 9.38
N THR A 78 -17.82 -6.60 8.93
CA THR A 78 -17.97 -7.94 9.50
C THR A 78 -17.34 -8.11 10.89
N ARG A 79 -16.32 -7.32 11.23
CA ARG A 79 -15.66 -7.35 12.55
C ARG A 79 -16.38 -6.56 13.65
N LYS A 80 -17.38 -5.74 13.29
CA LYS A 80 -18.12 -4.88 14.22
C LYS A 80 -19.44 -5.52 14.69
N LYS A 81 -19.62 -6.82 14.46
CA LYS A 81 -20.81 -7.60 14.78
C LYS A 81 -20.46 -8.70 15.77
#